data_AF-A0A1I0FQJ7-F1
#
_entry.id   AF-A0A1I0FQJ7-F1
#
_cell.length_a   1.000
_cell.length_b   1.000
_cell.length_c   1.000
_cell.angle_alpha   90.00
_cell.angle_beta   90.00
_cell.angle_gamma   90.00
#
_symmetry.space_group_name_H-M   'P 1'
#
loop_
_entity.id
_entity.type
_entity.pdbx_description
1 polymer ?
#
loop_
_entity_poly.entity_id
_entity_poly.type
_entity_poly.pdbx_seq_one_letter_code
_entity_poly.pdbx_strand_id
1 'polypeptide(L)'
;MQTWKTEREENAVSLSELNGYYHAQLQLQDLANKLNELDTKKGKYLTGSELKTAVYSIQQPLIQSPPLEELLRQLAIQSNEKQDIDPALIKQIELKFTQLSNRYYLLTR
;
A
#
# COMPACT_ATOMS: atom_id res chain seq x y z
N MET A 1 2.69 -34.65 4.66
CA MET A 1 1.65 -33.59 4.65
C MET A 1 2.16 -32.20 5.08
N GLN A 2 3.46 -31.99 5.36
CA GLN A 2 3.98 -30.70 5.83
C GLN A 2 4.48 -29.77 4.69
N THR A 3 4.86 -30.33 3.54
CA THR A 3 5.54 -29.60 2.46
C THR A 3 4.66 -28.59 1.72
N TRP A 4 3.37 -28.90 1.52
CA TRP A 4 2.44 -28.00 0.80
C TRP A 4 2.13 -26.70 1.57
N LYS A 5 2.24 -26.72 2.91
CA LYS A 5 1.96 -25.54 3.73
C LYS A 5 3.14 -24.56 3.70
N THR A 6 4.36 -25.08 3.75
CA THR A 6 5.61 -24.28 3.66
C THR A 6 5.75 -23.60 2.30
N GLU A 7 5.50 -24.33 1.20
CA GLU A 7 5.56 -23.77 -0.16
C GLU A 7 4.53 -22.66 -0.37
N ARG A 8 3.35 -22.75 0.27
CA ARG A 8 2.33 -21.70 0.25
C ARG A 8 2.63 -20.52 1.17
N GLU A 9 3.32 -20.75 2.28
CA GLU A 9 3.85 -19.67 3.13
C GLU A 9 4.94 -18.88 2.42
N GLU A 10 5.83 -19.55 1.68
CA GLU A 10 6.87 -18.91 0.85
C GLU A 10 6.27 -18.08 -0.30
N ASN A 11 5.12 -18.49 -0.82
CA ASN A 11 4.39 -17.78 -1.87
C ASN A 11 3.26 -16.88 -1.35
N ALA A 12 3.17 -16.64 -0.04
CA ALA A 12 2.24 -15.68 0.53
C ALA A 12 2.92 -14.34 0.76
N VAL A 13 2.18 -13.23 0.60
CA VAL A 13 2.70 -11.90 0.98
C VAL A 13 3.10 -11.93 2.45
N SER A 14 4.26 -11.38 2.80
CA SER A 14 4.72 -11.36 4.19
C SER A 14 3.79 -10.49 5.05
N LEU A 15 3.69 -10.76 6.35
CA LEU A 15 2.88 -9.90 7.25
C LEU A 15 3.42 -8.47 7.29
N SER A 16 4.72 -8.28 7.08
CA SER A 16 5.34 -6.96 7.01
C SER A 16 4.87 -6.18 5.77
N GLU A 17 4.81 -6.83 4.61
CA GLU A 17 4.35 -6.21 3.36
C GLU A 17 2.87 -5.84 3.36
N LEU A 18 2.05 -6.50 4.18
CA LEU A 18 0.64 -6.09 4.39
C LEU A 18 0.52 -4.74 5.10
N ASN A 19 1.55 -4.32 5.85
CA ASN A 19 1.46 -3.11 6.67
C ASN A 19 1.69 -1.82 5.88
N GLY A 20 2.03 -1.86 4.59
CA GLY A 20 2.32 -0.66 3.80
C GLY A 20 1.17 0.37 3.82
N TYR A 21 -0.05 -0.09 3.54
CA TYR A 21 -1.25 0.76 3.60
C TYR A 21 -1.51 1.27 5.02
N TYR A 22 -1.41 0.39 6.02
CA TYR A 22 -1.61 0.76 7.42
C TYR A 22 -0.60 1.81 7.90
N HIS A 23 0.67 1.68 7.51
CA HIS A 23 1.71 2.66 7.82
C HIS A 23 1.40 4.02 7.17
N ALA A 24 0.96 4.04 5.91
CA ALA A 24 0.53 5.27 5.27
C ALA A 24 -0.63 5.94 6.04
N GLN A 25 -1.60 5.15 6.51
CA GLN A 25 -2.73 5.64 7.30
C GLN A 25 -2.28 6.20 8.66
N LEU A 26 -1.32 5.55 9.34
CA LEU A 26 -0.76 6.07 10.59
C LEU A 26 -0.04 7.41 10.39
N GLN A 27 0.77 7.52 9.32
CA GLN A 27 1.46 8.78 9.00
C GLN A 27 0.46 9.90 8.64
N LEU A 28 -0.62 9.56 7.93
CA LEU A 28 -1.69 10.50 7.63
C LEU A 28 -2.41 10.97 8.90
N GLN A 29 -2.70 10.06 9.84
CA GLN A 29 -3.32 10.40 11.11
C GLN A 29 -2.42 11.30 11.97
N ASP A 30 -1.11 11.02 12.01
CA ASP A 30 -0.14 11.87 12.70
C ASP A 30 -0.10 13.29 12.10
N LEU A 31 -0.09 13.41 10.76
CA LEU A 31 -0.17 14.70 10.09
C LEU A 31 -1.48 15.43 10.43
N ALA A 32 -2.62 14.74 10.38
CA ALA A 32 -3.91 15.33 10.74
C ALA A 32 -3.94 15.84 12.19
N ASN A 33 -3.39 15.07 13.13
CA ASN A 33 -3.28 15.47 14.53
C ASN A 33 -2.39 16.72 14.69
N LYS A 34 -1.23 16.73 14.02
CA LYS A 34 -0.34 17.89 14.00
C LYS A 34 -1.04 19.14 13.48
N LEU A 35 -1.80 19.03 12.39
CA LEU A 35 -2.56 20.14 11.83
C LEU A 35 -3.63 20.67 12.81
N ASN A 36 -4.39 19.77 13.45
CA ASN A 36 -5.38 20.15 14.46
C ASN A 36 -4.76 20.85 15.70
N GLU A 37 -3.53 20.47 16.08
CA GLU A 37 -2.81 21.15 17.16
C GLU A 37 -2.43 22.60 16.83
N LEU A 38 -2.22 22.92 15.55
CA LEU A 38 -1.92 24.30 15.11
C LEU A 38 -3.16 25.18 15.26
N ASP A 39 -4.33 24.66 14.92
CA ASP A 39 -5.60 25.39 15.03
C ASP A 39 -5.95 25.70 16.50
N THR A 40 -5.55 24.84 17.43
CA THR A 40 -5.86 24.97 18.85
C THR A 40 -4.85 25.79 19.66
N LYS A 41 -3.60 25.89 19.20
CA LYS A 41 -2.52 26.60 19.93
C LYS A 41 -2.00 27.80 19.14
N LYS A 42 -2.39 29.02 19.56
CA LYS A 42 -1.81 30.28 19.05
C LYS A 42 -0.27 30.24 19.16
N GLY A 43 0.42 30.31 18.02
CA GLY A 43 1.88 30.43 17.94
C GLY A 43 2.64 29.17 17.52
N LYS A 44 1.98 28.03 17.32
CA LYS A 44 2.59 26.88 16.64
C LYS A 44 2.26 26.94 15.14
N TYR A 45 3.27 26.68 14.31
CA TYR A 45 3.12 26.58 12.85
C TYR A 45 3.82 25.32 12.37
N LEU A 46 3.25 24.68 11.36
CA LEU A 46 3.94 23.67 10.56
C LEU A 46 4.65 24.38 9.41
N THR A 47 5.96 24.22 9.31
CA THR A 47 6.73 24.77 8.20
C THR A 47 6.43 24.00 6.91
N GLY A 48 6.63 24.65 5.77
CA GLY A 48 6.48 24.00 4.47
C GLY A 48 7.44 22.79 4.30
N SER A 49 8.60 22.80 4.94
CA SER A 49 9.54 21.68 4.95
C SER A 49 9.00 20.47 5.72
N GLU A 50 8.43 20.69 6.92
CA GLU A 50 7.84 19.61 7.71
C GLU A 50 6.61 19.00 7.01
N LEU A 51 5.79 19.82 6.36
CA LEU A 51 4.67 19.34 5.56
C LEU A 51 5.15 18.46 4.40
N LYS A 52 6.18 18.90 3.67
CA LYS A 52 6.78 18.10 2.59
C LYS A 52 7.30 16.76 3.09
N THR A 53 7.98 16.75 4.23
CA THR A 53 8.47 15.51 4.87
C THR A 53 7.29 14.59 5.21
N ALA A 54 6.23 15.11 5.84
CA ALA A 54 5.07 14.29 6.19
C ALA A 54 4.37 13.70 4.95
N VAL A 55 4.15 14.51 3.91
CA VAL A 55 3.57 14.05 2.64
C VAL A 55 4.44 12.95 2.01
N TYR A 56 5.75 13.15 1.97
CA TYR A 56 6.68 12.14 1.45
C TYR A 56 6.61 10.84 2.24
N SER A 57 6.61 10.90 3.58
CA SER A 57 6.49 9.74 4.46
C SER A 57 5.18 8.97 4.27
N ILE A 58 4.07 9.65 3.94
CA ILE A 58 2.79 9.02 3.62
C ILE A 58 2.85 8.31 2.25
N GLN A 59 3.47 8.95 1.26
CA GLN A 59 3.54 8.44 -0.11
C GLN A 59 4.47 7.24 -0.27
N GLN A 60 5.63 7.24 0.41
CA GLN A 60 6.65 6.21 0.28
C GLN A 60 6.13 4.76 0.37
N PRO A 61 5.41 4.35 1.43
CA PRO A 61 4.91 2.98 1.53
C PRO A 61 3.89 2.63 0.43
N LEU A 62 3.11 3.60 -0.04
CA LEU A 62 2.12 3.40 -1.11
C LEU A 62 2.76 3.24 -2.48
N ILE A 63 3.88 3.91 -2.74
CA ILE A 63 4.64 3.78 -3.98
C ILE A 63 5.46 2.50 -3.98
N GLN A 64 6.08 2.15 -2.84
CA GLN A 64 6.93 0.97 -2.73
C GLN A 64 6.13 -0.33 -2.86
N SER A 65 4.92 -0.39 -2.30
CA SER A 65 4.03 -1.55 -2.41
C SER A 65 2.61 -1.10 -2.74
N PRO A 66 2.33 -0.78 -4.01
CA PRO A 66 1.01 -0.30 -4.43
C PRO A 66 -0.06 -1.35 -4.12
N PRO A 67 -1.17 -1.00 -3.44
CA PRO A 67 -2.22 -1.96 -3.12
C PRO A 67 -2.80 -2.57 -4.41
N LEU A 68 -3.41 -3.76 -4.30
CA LEU A 68 -3.95 -4.48 -5.46
C LEU A 68 -4.99 -3.63 -6.20
N GLU A 69 -5.79 -2.87 -5.45
CA GLU A 69 -6.78 -1.93 -5.93
C GLU A 69 -6.16 -0.86 -6.85
N GLU A 70 -4.96 -0.37 -6.54
CA GLU A 70 -4.27 0.62 -7.37
C GLU A 70 -3.74 -0.01 -8.67
N LEU A 71 -3.22 -1.24 -8.62
CA LEU A 71 -2.81 -1.96 -9.84
C LEU A 71 -4.02 -2.23 -10.76
N LEU A 72 -5.16 -2.61 -10.20
CA LEU A 72 -6.40 -2.81 -10.94
C LEU A 72 -6.92 -1.50 -11.56
N ARG A 73 -6.79 -0.37 -10.84
CA ARG A 73 -7.13 0.96 -11.39
C ARG A 73 -6.25 1.31 -12.60
N GLN A 74 -4.95 1.02 -12.54
CA GLN A 74 -4.03 1.23 -13.67
C GLN A 74 -4.41 0.36 -14.87
N LEU A 75 -4.74 -0.92 -14.64
CA LEU A 75 -5.21 -1.81 -15.69
C LEU A 75 -6.52 -1.31 -16.33
N ALA A 76 -7.45 -0.80 -15.52
CA ALA A 76 -8.71 -0.24 -15.99
C ALA A 76 -8.47 0.99 -16.89
N ILE A 77 -7.50 1.84 -16.57
CA ILE A 77 -7.12 2.97 -17.44
C ILE A 77 -6.63 2.48 -18.80
N GLN A 78 -5.65 1.56 -18.81
CA GLN A 78 -5.09 1.05 -20.07
C GLN A 78 -6.17 0.40 -20.95
N SER A 79 -7.08 -0.35 -20.31
CA SER A 79 -8.22 -0.99 -21.00
C SER A 79 -9.19 0.03 -21.59
N ASN A 80 -9.50 1.11 -20.86
CA ASN A 80 -10.44 2.13 -21.31
C ASN A 80 -9.88 3.05 -22.38
N GLU A 81 -8.57 3.35 -22.33
CA GLU A 81 -7.90 4.24 -23.29
C GLU A 81 -7.53 3.54 -24.61
N LYS A 82 -7.92 2.26 -24.78
CA LYS A 82 -7.50 1.39 -25.91
C LYS A 82 -5.98 1.38 -26.08
N GLN A 83 -5.25 1.54 -24.99
CA GLN A 83 -3.80 1.41 -24.98
C GLN A 83 -3.43 -0.07 -24.98
N ASP A 84 -2.24 -0.38 -25.47
CA ASP A 84 -1.68 -1.71 -25.26
C ASP A 84 -1.47 -1.93 -23.77
N ILE A 85 -2.06 -3.01 -23.26
CA ILE A 85 -1.94 -3.40 -21.87
C ILE A 85 -0.51 -3.85 -21.63
N ASP A 86 0.16 -3.26 -20.64
CA ASP A 86 1.51 -3.64 -20.26
C ASP A 86 1.52 -5.08 -19.68
N PRO A 87 2.21 -6.05 -20.32
CA PRO A 87 2.31 -7.40 -19.80
C PRO A 87 2.97 -7.46 -18.40
N ALA A 88 3.84 -6.51 -18.07
CA ALA A 88 4.45 -6.43 -16.74
C ALA A 88 3.42 -6.10 -15.66
N LEU A 89 2.45 -5.22 -15.96
CA LEU A 89 1.36 -4.86 -15.06
C LEU A 89 0.46 -6.08 -14.78
N ILE A 90 0.09 -6.83 -15.82
CA ILE A 90 -0.69 -8.07 -15.68
C ILE A 90 0.04 -9.06 -14.77
N LYS A 91 1.31 -9.32 -15.05
CA LYS A 91 2.13 -10.24 -14.24
C LYS A 91 2.23 -9.79 -12.77
N GLN A 92 2.34 -8.48 -12.53
CA GLN A 92 2.39 -7.93 -11.17
C GLN A 92 1.06 -8.14 -10.43
N ILE A 93 -0.07 -7.94 -11.12
CA ILE A 93 -1.41 -8.18 -10.56
C ILE A 93 -1.58 -9.65 -10.21
N GLU A 94 -1.26 -10.56 -11.12
CA GLU A 94 -1.39 -12.00 -10.90
C GLU A 94 -0.56 -12.49 -9.71
N LEU A 95 0.69 -12.02 -9.61
CA LEU A 95 1.58 -12.31 -8.49
C LEU A 95 0.98 -11.82 -7.17
N LYS A 96 0.59 -10.54 -7.10
CA LYS A 96 0.07 -9.94 -5.87
C LYS A 96 -1.25 -10.57 -5.45
N PHE A 97 -2.12 -10.88 -6.40
CA PHE A 97 -3.39 -11.58 -6.15
C PHE A 97 -3.17 -12.97 -5.57
N THR A 98 -2.23 -13.74 -6.13
CA THR A 98 -1.86 -15.08 -5.65
C THR A 98 -1.31 -15.01 -4.23
N GLN A 99 -0.39 -14.07 -3.97
CA GLN A 99 0.22 -13.87 -2.66
C GLN A 99 -0.80 -13.48 -1.59
N LEU A 100 -1.74 -12.58 -1.90
CA LEU A 100 -2.83 -12.18 -1.00
C LEU A 100 -3.79 -13.35 -0.76
N SER A 101 -4.13 -14.12 -1.79
CA SER A 101 -5.01 -15.28 -1.68
C SER A 101 -4.42 -16.37 -0.77
N ASN A 102 -3.12 -16.64 -0.91
CA ASN A 102 -2.39 -17.57 -0.04
C ASN A 102 -2.40 -17.08 1.41
N ARG A 103 -2.13 -15.79 1.65
CA ARG A 103 -2.16 -15.20 2.99
C ARG A 103 -3.55 -15.29 3.62
N TYR A 104 -4.61 -14.95 2.88
CA TYR A 104 -6.00 -15.07 3.34
C TYR A 104 -6.32 -16.50 3.77
N TYR A 105 -5.96 -17.48 2.95
CA TYR A 105 -6.17 -18.90 3.27
C TYR A 105 -5.40 -19.33 4.53
N LEU A 106 -4.17 -18.86 4.72
CA LEU A 106 -3.38 -19.15 5.93
C LEU A 106 -3.98 -18.52 7.19
N LEU A 107 -4.65 -17.38 7.08
CA LEU A 107 -5.29 -16.68 8.22
C LEU A 107 -6.68 -17.22 8.57
N THR A 108 -7.31 -17.96 7.66
CA THR A 108 -8.69 -18.47 7.82
C THR A 108 -8.77 -19.99 8.04
N ARG A 109 -7.62 -20.65 8.21
CA ARG A 109 -7.50 -22.09 8.43
C ARG A 109 -6.95 -22.46 9.79
#